data_AF-A0A510XYP6-F1
#
_entry.id   AF-A0A510XYP6-F1
#
_cell.length_a   1.000
_cell.length_b   1.000
_cell.length_c   1.000
_cell.angle_alpha   90.00
_cell.angle_beta   90.00
_cell.angle_gamma   90.00
#
_symmetry.space_group_name_H-M   'P 1'
#
loop_
_entity.id
_entity.type
_entity.pdbx_description
1 polymer ?
#
loop_
_entity_poly.entity_id
_entity_poly.type
_entity_poly.pdbx_seq_one_letter_code
_entity_poly.pdbx_strand_id
1 'polypeptide(L)'
;MWAATSYLILALIFIFIGWEVNSVYFAIVFYWSALSLVLVSGAYIFNLAKIFRKRENGVIPFYIRWAFVPFLLGVQIYNAYSRKHDKVPPIQKINDHLFLACRLFPSDIDTLKENGITAILDVTCEFDGLEWSSTQENISYLNIPVLDHSVPTHSQLNQAINWIHHHIKEDRRVVVHCALGRGRSVFVMAAYLLSQNKDADVHQILAQIKETRETANLNKHQLRHLAKRHKKGELVIKNKAVLIANPVSGTKLWQDKEHLIVARLSAYYDLEVLTTSQEVNGIALAKQAIINKPDIIIACGGDGTVAEVASVVVNTQCKLGIIPMGTANALAHVLMGISSKIIPVEQACDLIIDGQTHTIDTAYCNDELMLLLAGIGYEQSMIEKADRDAKNKSGQLAYLNGFFQAFSEQRAQTLYVTLDDNQTQEVHTNSFIVANAAPFTTLLAQGGGQPDHEDGLLDINWLVPSEENTTSVLSIAELMFSSITQTQLAISSHHTNAKKVTITADEDIKYVLDGEVKTAKTLVIKIDPGSLKVISKEL
;
A
#
# COMPACT_ATOMS: atom_id res chain seq x y z
N MET A 1 -10.85 -23.59 12.98
CA MET A 1 -11.79 -24.62 12.50
C MET A 1 -12.93 -24.88 13.47
N TRP A 2 -12.69 -25.26 14.74
CA TRP A 2 -13.80 -25.59 15.67
C TRP A 2 -14.88 -24.49 15.77
N ALA A 3 -14.49 -23.22 15.96
CA ALA A 3 -15.43 -22.09 15.97
C ALA A 3 -16.27 -21.99 14.68
N ALA A 4 -15.64 -22.12 13.51
CA ALA A 4 -16.33 -22.08 12.21
C ALA A 4 -17.38 -23.21 12.10
N THR A 5 -17.00 -24.42 12.49
CA THR A 5 -17.90 -25.58 12.48
C THR A 5 -19.07 -25.38 13.44
N SER A 6 -18.83 -24.86 14.65
CA SER A 6 -19.89 -24.56 15.61
C SER A 6 -20.88 -23.52 15.07
N TYR A 7 -20.41 -22.47 14.41
CA TYR A 7 -21.30 -21.48 13.78
C TYR A 7 -22.09 -22.07 12.62
N LEU A 8 -21.49 -22.93 11.81
CA LEU A 8 -22.18 -23.60 10.70
C LEU A 8 -23.28 -24.54 11.20
N ILE A 9 -22.99 -25.34 12.24
CA ILE A 9 -23.98 -26.21 12.87
C ILE A 9 -25.14 -25.38 13.43
N LEU A 10 -24.84 -24.29 14.15
CA LEU A 10 -25.86 -23.41 14.71
C LEU A 10 -26.68 -22.72 13.61
N ALA A 11 -26.06 -22.36 12.48
CA ALA A 11 -26.76 -21.82 11.32
C ALA A 11 -27.74 -22.85 10.72
N LEU A 12 -27.34 -24.11 10.59
CA LEU A 12 -28.22 -25.19 10.12
C LEU A 12 -29.40 -25.42 11.07
N ILE A 13 -29.18 -25.33 12.38
CA ILE A 13 -30.25 -25.40 13.38
C ILE A 13 -31.24 -24.24 13.17
N PHE A 14 -30.75 -23.01 12.98
CA PHE A 14 -31.62 -21.86 12.74
C PHE A 14 -32.37 -21.95 11.41
N ILE A 15 -31.76 -22.50 10.35
CA ILE A 15 -32.45 -22.77 9.07
C ILE A 15 -33.59 -23.75 9.30
N PHE A 16 -33.34 -24.84 10.03
CA PHE A 16 -34.35 -25.84 10.35
C PHE A 16 -35.50 -25.25 11.18
N ILE A 17 -35.20 -24.49 12.23
CA ILE A 17 -36.23 -23.81 13.04
C ILE A 17 -37.02 -22.81 12.19
N GLY A 18 -36.35 -22.04 11.33
CA GLY A 18 -37.00 -21.10 10.42
C GLY A 18 -37.96 -21.77 9.43
N TRP A 19 -37.67 -23.02 9.04
CA TRP A 19 -38.53 -23.82 8.19
C TRP A 19 -39.79 -24.32 8.91
N GLU A 20 -39.65 -24.73 10.17
CA GLU A 20 -40.75 -25.29 10.99
C GLU A 20 -41.70 -24.22 11.53
N VAL A 21 -41.28 -22.96 11.61
CA VAL A 21 -42.07 -21.88 12.21
C VAL A 21 -43.09 -21.33 11.21
N ASN A 22 -44.38 -21.52 11.51
CA ASN A 22 -45.50 -21.07 10.69
C ASN A 22 -45.63 -19.54 10.54
N SER A 23 -44.96 -18.76 11.39
CA SER A 23 -45.00 -17.30 11.34
C SER A 23 -43.83 -16.73 10.55
N VAL A 24 -44.15 -16.05 9.43
CA VAL A 24 -43.18 -15.42 8.53
C VAL A 24 -42.24 -14.47 9.28
N TYR A 25 -42.75 -13.71 10.25
CA TYR A 25 -41.94 -12.76 11.03
C TYR A 25 -40.83 -13.45 11.82
N PHE A 26 -41.14 -14.59 12.45
CA PHE A 26 -40.15 -15.36 13.22
C PHE A 26 -39.20 -16.14 12.30
N ALA A 27 -39.72 -16.69 11.19
CA ALA A 27 -38.90 -17.34 10.18
C ALA A 27 -37.81 -16.41 9.63
N ILE A 28 -38.15 -15.14 9.34
CA ILE A 28 -37.18 -14.12 8.90
C ILE A 28 -36.05 -13.93 9.92
N VAL A 29 -36.36 -13.85 11.21
CA VAL A 29 -35.35 -13.68 12.27
C VAL A 29 -34.41 -14.87 12.34
N PHE A 30 -34.93 -16.09 12.18
CA PHE A 30 -34.11 -17.31 12.17
C PHE A 30 -33.23 -17.41 10.93
N TYR A 31 -33.76 -17.12 9.74
CA TYR A 31 -32.95 -17.09 8.51
C TYR A 31 -31.90 -15.99 8.53
N TRP A 32 -32.21 -14.81 9.07
CA TRP A 32 -31.24 -13.73 9.27
C TRP A 32 -30.13 -14.13 10.24
N SER A 33 -30.48 -14.82 11.34
CA SER A 33 -29.51 -15.37 12.29
C SER A 33 -28.62 -16.43 11.64
N ALA A 34 -29.20 -17.32 10.85
CA ALA A 34 -28.46 -18.32 10.09
C ALA A 34 -27.50 -17.69 9.08
N LEU A 35 -27.96 -16.71 8.29
CA LEU A 35 -27.12 -15.97 7.34
C LEU A 35 -25.95 -15.30 8.07
N SER A 36 -26.22 -14.64 9.19
CA SER A 36 -25.20 -14.00 10.03
C SER A 36 -24.10 -15.00 10.44
N LEU A 37 -24.50 -16.18 10.91
CA LEU A 37 -23.59 -17.24 11.34
C LEU A 37 -22.83 -17.91 10.19
N VAL A 38 -23.45 -18.06 9.01
CA VAL A 38 -22.78 -18.53 7.79
C VAL A 38 -21.70 -17.54 7.37
N LEU A 39 -21.99 -16.24 7.35
CA LEU A 39 -21.01 -15.21 7.03
C LEU A 39 -19.83 -15.24 8.00
N VAL A 40 -20.08 -15.38 9.31
CA VAL A 40 -19.03 -15.53 10.32
C VAL A 40 -18.23 -16.82 10.12
N SER A 41 -18.91 -17.95 9.88
CA SER A 41 -18.24 -19.23 9.62
C SER A 41 -17.30 -19.13 8.42
N GLY A 42 -17.77 -18.54 7.31
CA GLY A 42 -16.96 -18.24 6.14
C GLY A 42 -15.75 -17.36 6.48
N ALA A 43 -15.95 -16.32 7.29
CA ALA A 43 -14.85 -15.47 7.75
C ALA A 43 -13.75 -16.25 8.48
N TYR A 44 -14.12 -17.19 9.35
CA TYR A 44 -13.16 -18.05 10.06
C TYR A 44 -12.52 -19.12 9.17
N ILE A 45 -13.23 -19.63 8.16
CA ILE A 45 -12.70 -20.62 7.20
C ILE A 45 -11.64 -19.98 6.31
N PHE A 46 -11.93 -18.79 5.77
CA PHE A 46 -11.05 -18.07 4.86
C PHE A 46 -10.12 -17.06 5.56
N ASN A 47 -10.18 -16.97 6.90
CA ASN A 47 -9.44 -16.01 7.72
C ASN A 47 -9.63 -14.54 7.26
N LEU A 48 -10.85 -14.19 6.84
CA LEU A 48 -11.20 -12.88 6.26
C LEU A 48 -11.68 -11.91 7.34
N ALA A 49 -10.77 -11.42 8.18
CA ALA A 49 -11.09 -10.37 9.19
C ALA A 49 -11.68 -9.09 8.55
N LYS A 50 -11.31 -8.81 7.29
CA LYS A 50 -11.81 -7.67 6.50
C LYS A 50 -13.32 -7.72 6.22
N ILE A 51 -14.00 -8.85 6.41
CA ILE A 51 -15.47 -8.97 6.21
C ILE A 51 -16.27 -8.02 7.11
N PHE A 52 -15.76 -7.74 8.32
CA PHE A 52 -16.39 -6.81 9.25
C PHE A 52 -16.21 -5.34 8.81
N ARG A 53 -15.32 -5.07 7.85
CA ARG A 53 -14.98 -3.73 7.32
C ARG A 53 -14.75 -2.68 8.40
N LYS A 54 -14.23 -3.12 9.55
CA LYS A 54 -13.90 -2.26 10.67
C LYS A 54 -12.75 -1.35 10.25
N ARG A 55 -12.96 -0.04 10.39
CA ARG A 55 -11.96 0.99 10.08
C ARG A 55 -10.95 1.10 11.22
N GLU A 56 -9.81 1.75 10.97
CA GLU A 56 -8.77 1.99 11.98
C GLU A 56 -9.28 2.76 13.20
N ASN A 57 -10.25 3.66 13.01
CA ASN A 57 -10.94 4.37 14.09
C ASN A 57 -11.98 3.51 14.84
N GLY A 58 -12.06 2.22 14.50
CA GLY A 58 -12.92 1.24 15.15
C GLY A 58 -14.34 1.14 14.57
N VAL A 59 -14.75 2.06 13.67
CA VAL A 59 -16.13 2.13 13.18
C VAL A 59 -16.45 1.00 12.20
N ILE A 60 -17.57 0.30 12.45
CA ILE A 60 -18.14 -0.68 11.52
C ILE A 60 -19.31 -0.05 10.76
N PRO A 61 -19.36 -0.11 9.41
CA PRO A 61 -20.47 0.44 8.64
C PRO A 61 -21.82 -0.16 9.04
N PHE A 62 -22.87 0.67 9.14
CA PHE A 62 -24.17 0.26 9.69
C PHE A 62 -24.78 -0.97 9.00
N TYR A 63 -24.62 -1.08 7.67
CA TYR A 63 -25.15 -2.19 6.87
C TYR A 63 -24.41 -3.50 7.17
N ILE A 64 -23.10 -3.44 7.41
CA ILE A 64 -22.31 -4.59 7.88
C ILE A 64 -22.76 -4.96 9.28
N ARG A 65 -22.89 -3.97 10.18
CA ARG A 65 -23.36 -4.19 11.55
C ARG A 65 -24.70 -4.92 11.54
N TRP A 66 -25.64 -4.48 10.70
CA TRP A 66 -26.96 -5.12 10.54
C TRP A 66 -26.85 -6.60 10.13
N ALA A 67 -26.03 -6.94 9.14
CA ALA A 67 -25.82 -8.34 8.74
C ALA A 67 -25.25 -9.22 9.88
N PHE A 68 -24.48 -8.62 10.80
CA PHE A 68 -23.84 -9.33 11.91
C PHE A 68 -24.57 -9.20 13.26
N VAL A 69 -25.69 -8.46 13.37
CA VAL A 69 -26.38 -8.23 14.66
C VAL A 69 -26.64 -9.51 15.45
N PRO A 70 -27.21 -10.59 14.87
CA PRO A 70 -27.49 -11.82 15.63
C PRO A 70 -26.24 -12.41 16.28
N PHE A 71 -25.14 -12.47 15.53
CA PHE A 71 -23.85 -12.90 16.03
C PHE A 71 -23.30 -11.95 17.10
N LEU A 72 -23.31 -10.64 16.82
CA LEU A 72 -22.75 -9.62 17.73
C LEU A 72 -23.47 -9.61 19.08
N LEU A 73 -24.79 -9.79 19.11
CA LEU A 73 -25.57 -9.90 20.35
C LEU A 73 -25.11 -11.09 21.19
N GLY A 74 -24.99 -12.27 20.57
CA GLY A 74 -24.51 -13.47 21.27
C GLY A 74 -23.10 -13.29 21.84
N VAL A 75 -22.19 -12.71 21.06
CA VAL A 75 -20.82 -12.47 21.50
C VAL A 75 -20.73 -11.37 22.56
N GLN A 76 -21.57 -10.34 22.49
CA GLN A 76 -21.65 -9.31 23.54
C GLN A 76 -22.09 -9.91 24.88
N ILE A 77 -23.13 -10.75 24.88
CA ILE A 77 -23.60 -11.45 26.09
C ILE A 77 -22.50 -12.36 26.64
N TYR A 78 -21.86 -13.16 25.78
CA TYR A 78 -20.77 -14.04 26.17
C TYR A 78 -19.61 -13.27 26.79
N ASN A 79 -19.17 -12.17 26.18
CA ASN A 79 -18.07 -11.36 26.71
C ASN A 79 -18.43 -10.67 28.03
N ALA A 80 -19.65 -10.12 28.17
CA ALA A 80 -20.11 -9.54 29.42
C ALA A 80 -20.17 -10.57 30.55
N TYR A 81 -20.68 -11.77 30.25
CA TYR A 81 -20.70 -12.90 31.17
C TYR A 81 -19.28 -13.35 31.55
N SER A 82 -18.41 -13.53 30.56
CA SER A 82 -17.03 -13.97 30.77
C SER A 82 -16.22 -12.96 31.57
N ARG A 83 -16.41 -11.67 31.31
CA ARG A 83 -15.80 -10.56 32.05
C ARG A 83 -16.24 -10.54 33.51
N LYS A 84 -17.54 -10.71 33.79
CA LYS A 84 -18.08 -10.71 35.16
C LYS A 84 -17.53 -11.87 36.01
N HIS A 85 -17.21 -12.99 35.38
CA HIS A 85 -16.66 -14.18 36.03
C HIS A 85 -15.15 -14.32 35.85
N ASP A 86 -14.48 -13.31 35.31
CA ASP A 86 -13.01 -13.34 35.18
C ASP A 86 -12.37 -13.12 36.54
N LYS A 87 -11.24 -13.79 36.78
CA LYS A 87 -10.51 -13.72 38.06
C LYS A 87 -9.60 -12.52 38.14
N VAL A 88 -9.34 -11.88 37.00
CA VAL A 88 -8.43 -10.75 36.86
C VAL A 88 -9.19 -9.48 36.52
N PRO A 89 -8.69 -8.30 36.95
CA PRO A 89 -9.34 -7.04 36.62
C PRO A 89 -9.31 -6.77 35.10
N PRO A 90 -10.22 -5.91 34.61
CA PRO A 90 -10.36 -5.63 33.19
C PRO A 90 -9.11 -5.04 32.53
N ILE A 91 -8.38 -4.18 33.25
CA ILE A 91 -7.14 -3.51 32.82
C ILE A 91 -6.04 -3.87 33.83
N GLN A 92 -4.87 -4.24 33.34
CA GLN A 92 -3.72 -4.62 34.15
C GLN A 92 -2.44 -3.99 33.64
N LYS A 93 -1.64 -3.45 34.56
CA LYS A 93 -0.36 -2.79 34.28
C LYS A 93 0.76 -3.83 34.14
N ILE A 94 1.30 -4.00 32.95
CA ILE A 94 2.43 -4.92 32.69
C ILE A 94 3.76 -4.23 33.02
N ASN A 95 3.90 -2.97 32.65
CA ASN A 95 4.99 -2.09 33.03
C ASN A 95 4.50 -0.63 33.08
N ASP A 96 5.40 0.35 33.27
CA ASP A 96 5.02 1.76 33.46
C ASP A 96 4.24 2.39 32.30
N HIS A 97 4.46 1.93 31.06
CA HIS A 97 3.84 2.49 29.86
C HIS A 97 2.91 1.53 29.12
N LEU A 98 2.84 0.25 29.55
CA LEU A 98 2.11 -0.78 28.82
C LEU A 98 1.11 -1.52 29.70
N PHE A 99 -0.13 -1.54 29.23
CA PHE A 99 -1.28 -2.14 29.89
C PHE A 99 -1.92 -3.21 29.00
N LEU A 100 -2.38 -4.29 29.61
CA LEU A 100 -3.12 -5.35 28.94
C LEU A 100 -4.56 -5.35 29.44
N ALA A 101 -5.52 -5.42 28.52
CA ALA A 101 -6.93 -5.41 28.90
C ALA A 101 -7.80 -6.41 28.12
N CYS A 102 -8.93 -6.76 28.71
CA CYS A 102 -10.07 -7.29 27.95
C CYS A 102 -10.78 -6.14 27.21
N ARG A 103 -11.87 -6.45 26.51
CA ARG A 103 -12.66 -5.44 25.82
C ARG A 103 -13.06 -4.34 26.81
N LEU A 104 -12.78 -3.11 26.43
CA LEU A 104 -13.12 -1.92 27.20
C LEU A 104 -14.61 -1.59 27.03
N PHE A 105 -15.22 -1.08 28.09
CA PHE A 105 -16.60 -0.60 28.13
C PHE A 105 -16.62 0.84 28.67
N PRO A 106 -17.74 1.58 28.54
CA PRO A 106 -17.85 2.94 29.10
C PRO A 106 -17.53 3.03 30.60
N SER A 107 -17.76 1.96 31.35
CA SER A 107 -17.41 1.87 32.78
C SER A 107 -15.91 1.92 33.06
N ASP A 108 -15.05 1.71 32.05
CA ASP A 108 -13.59 1.64 32.20
C ASP A 108 -12.90 3.00 32.00
N ILE A 109 -13.67 4.05 31.62
CA ILE A 109 -13.14 5.39 31.32
C ILE A 109 -12.38 5.96 32.51
N ASP A 110 -12.94 5.85 33.72
CA ASP A 110 -12.31 6.41 34.92
C ASP A 110 -11.00 5.67 35.24
N THR A 111 -10.98 4.35 35.10
CA THR A 111 -9.75 3.55 35.26
C THR A 111 -8.69 3.92 34.23
N LEU A 112 -9.06 4.22 32.98
CA LEU A 112 -8.11 4.67 31.97
C LEU A 112 -7.50 6.03 32.35
N LYS A 113 -8.32 6.98 32.82
CA LYS A 113 -7.88 8.30 33.28
C LYS A 113 -6.99 8.21 34.51
N GLU A 114 -7.37 7.43 35.52
CA GLU A 114 -6.59 7.18 36.74
C GLU A 114 -5.21 6.60 36.43
N ASN A 115 -5.14 5.71 35.44
CA ASN A 115 -3.88 5.13 34.99
C ASN A 115 -3.12 6.03 34.00
N GLY A 116 -3.66 7.20 33.62
CA GLY A 116 -3.05 8.11 32.65
C GLY A 116 -2.94 7.54 31.23
N ILE A 117 -3.83 6.61 30.86
CA ILE A 117 -3.80 5.95 29.56
C ILE A 117 -4.34 6.89 28.49
N THR A 118 -3.51 7.21 27.51
CA THR A 118 -3.84 8.13 26.41
C THR A 118 -3.72 7.47 25.04
N ALA A 119 -3.44 6.17 24.97
CA ALA A 119 -3.28 5.43 23.73
C ALA A 119 -3.94 4.04 23.84
N ILE A 120 -4.82 3.70 22.89
CA ILE A 120 -5.57 2.43 22.86
C ILE A 120 -5.28 1.68 21.56
N LEU A 121 -4.77 0.46 21.69
CA LEU A 121 -4.62 -0.49 20.59
C LEU A 121 -5.66 -1.61 20.71
N ASP A 122 -6.64 -1.60 19.81
CA ASP A 122 -7.70 -2.60 19.72
C ASP A 122 -7.35 -3.67 18.68
N VAL A 123 -7.21 -4.93 19.11
CA VAL A 123 -6.89 -6.06 18.22
C VAL A 123 -8.14 -6.86 17.79
N THR A 124 -9.34 -6.31 17.97
CA THR A 124 -10.62 -6.95 17.60
C THR A 124 -11.10 -6.53 16.22
N CYS A 125 -11.65 -7.46 15.45
CA CYS A 125 -12.35 -7.14 14.20
C CYS A 125 -13.88 -7.13 14.36
N GLU A 126 -14.39 -7.81 15.39
CA GLU A 126 -15.82 -8.11 15.52
C GLU A 126 -16.61 -6.97 16.15
N PHE A 127 -15.99 -6.17 17.00
CA PHE A 127 -16.69 -5.15 17.78
C PHE A 127 -16.46 -3.77 17.22
N ASP A 128 -17.49 -2.94 17.27
CA ASP A 128 -17.32 -1.51 17.06
C ASP A 128 -16.34 -0.94 18.09
N GLY A 129 -15.55 0.03 17.66
CA GLY A 129 -14.70 0.83 18.53
C GLY A 129 -15.56 1.56 19.57
N LEU A 130 -14.90 2.05 20.62
CA LEU A 130 -15.59 2.85 21.62
C LEU A 130 -15.95 4.19 20.99
N GLU A 131 -17.23 4.45 20.71
CA GLU A 131 -17.71 5.76 20.19
C GLU A 131 -17.27 6.95 21.07
N TRP A 132 -16.94 6.72 22.35
CA TRP A 132 -16.41 7.75 23.25
C TRP A 132 -14.89 7.94 23.18
N SER A 133 -14.13 6.98 22.64
CA SER A 133 -12.69 7.19 22.42
C SER A 133 -12.43 8.29 21.39
N SER A 134 -13.35 8.47 20.44
CA SER A 134 -13.36 9.58 19.48
C SER A 134 -13.86 10.91 20.05
N THR A 135 -14.52 10.94 21.22
CA THR A 135 -15.00 12.19 21.84
C THR A 135 -14.06 12.74 22.92
N GLN A 136 -13.02 12.00 23.30
CA GLN A 136 -11.98 12.50 24.20
C GLN A 136 -10.81 13.04 23.37
N GLU A 137 -10.61 14.37 23.40
CA GLU A 137 -9.62 15.11 22.59
C GLU A 137 -8.16 14.65 22.76
N ASN A 138 -7.85 13.70 23.65
CA ASN A 138 -6.48 13.29 23.94
C ASN A 138 -6.25 11.76 23.98
N ILE A 139 -7.16 10.94 23.44
CA ILE A 139 -6.92 9.49 23.30
C ILE A 139 -6.58 9.17 21.84
N SER A 140 -5.36 8.67 21.60
CA SER A 140 -5.01 8.06 20.32
C SER A 140 -5.57 6.64 20.26
N TYR A 141 -6.17 6.27 19.13
CA TYR A 141 -6.79 4.95 18.95
C TYR A 141 -6.31 4.31 17.65
N LEU A 142 -5.90 3.04 17.72
CA LEU A 142 -5.56 2.22 16.57
C LEU A 142 -6.31 0.89 16.65
N ASN A 143 -6.97 0.51 15.56
CA ASN A 143 -7.51 -0.84 15.39
C ASN A 143 -6.68 -1.69 14.43
N ILE A 144 -6.25 -2.86 14.90
CA ILE A 144 -5.65 -3.91 14.09
C ILE A 144 -6.62 -5.10 14.05
N PRO A 145 -7.43 -5.23 13.00
CA PRO A 145 -8.49 -6.24 12.96
C PRO A 145 -7.89 -7.65 12.78
N VAL A 146 -7.97 -8.47 13.84
CA VAL A 146 -7.55 -9.87 13.84
C VAL A 146 -8.70 -10.74 14.34
N LEU A 147 -9.01 -11.82 13.64
CA LEU A 147 -10.02 -12.80 14.08
C LEU A 147 -9.59 -13.53 15.35
N ASP A 148 -10.55 -13.96 16.16
CA ASP A 148 -10.23 -14.71 17.37
C ASP A 148 -9.45 -16.01 17.07
N HIS A 149 -8.51 -16.34 17.95
CA HIS A 149 -7.55 -17.44 17.79
C HIS A 149 -6.57 -17.36 16.59
N SER A 150 -6.71 -16.38 15.70
CA SER A 150 -5.76 -16.10 14.61
C SER A 150 -4.57 -15.25 15.08
N VAL A 151 -3.67 -14.94 14.14
CA VAL A 151 -2.50 -14.06 14.33
C VAL A 151 -2.58 -12.89 13.35
N PRO A 152 -2.05 -11.70 13.69
CA PRO A 152 -1.94 -10.60 12.75
C PRO A 152 -1.01 -10.95 11.57
N THR A 153 -1.23 -10.33 10.42
CA THR A 153 -0.30 -10.40 9.27
C THR A 153 1.06 -9.80 9.63
N HIS A 154 2.05 -9.87 8.73
CA HIS A 154 3.36 -9.27 8.97
C HIS A 154 3.25 -7.73 9.06
N SER A 155 2.60 -7.11 8.08
CA SER A 155 2.29 -5.68 8.05
C SER A 155 1.52 -5.21 9.29
N GLN A 156 0.39 -5.87 9.62
CA GLN A 156 -0.41 -5.54 10.81
C GLN A 156 0.40 -5.59 12.11
N LEU A 157 1.30 -6.56 12.25
CA LEU A 157 2.14 -6.66 13.44
C LEU A 157 3.19 -5.56 13.50
N ASN A 158 3.83 -5.24 12.36
CA ASN A 158 4.80 -4.15 12.27
C ASN A 158 4.15 -2.80 12.58
N GLN A 159 2.97 -2.54 12.02
CA GLN A 159 2.17 -1.36 12.31
C GLN A 159 1.87 -1.26 13.82
N ALA A 160 1.42 -2.36 14.44
CA ALA A 160 1.13 -2.40 15.87
C ALA A 160 2.37 -2.13 16.74
N ILE A 161 3.51 -2.78 16.49
CA ILE A 161 4.71 -2.60 17.33
C ILE A 161 5.34 -1.21 17.15
N ASN A 162 5.32 -0.66 15.93
CA ASN A 162 5.83 0.69 15.66
C ASN A 162 4.96 1.74 16.33
N TRP A 163 3.63 1.60 16.23
CA TRP A 163 2.69 2.50 16.90
C TRP A 163 2.83 2.45 18.42
N ILE A 164 2.90 1.25 19.03
CA ILE A 164 3.17 1.12 20.47
C ILE A 164 4.50 1.80 20.83
N HIS A 165 5.56 1.56 20.05
CA HIS A 165 6.88 2.12 20.33
C HIS A 165 6.86 3.66 20.28
N HIS A 166 6.25 4.23 19.24
CA HIS A 166 6.15 5.67 19.07
C HIS A 166 5.43 6.33 20.26
N HIS A 167 4.24 5.83 20.63
CA HIS A 167 3.49 6.40 21.76
C HIS A 167 4.24 6.27 23.09
N ILE A 168 4.93 5.16 23.34
CA ILE A 168 5.75 5.00 24.55
C ILE A 168 6.94 5.97 24.55
N LYS A 169 7.56 6.22 23.39
CA LYS A 169 8.66 7.18 23.25
C LYS A 169 8.21 8.62 23.53
N GLU A 170 6.98 8.96 23.18
CA GLU A 170 6.30 10.22 23.53
C GLU A 170 5.76 10.25 24.98
N ASP A 171 6.27 9.38 25.87
CA ASP A 171 5.88 9.26 27.28
C ASP A 171 4.39 8.93 27.50
N ARG A 172 3.70 8.41 26.48
CA ARG A 172 2.29 8.01 26.59
C ARG A 172 2.18 6.61 27.17
N ARG A 173 1.03 6.35 27.82
CA ARG A 173 0.67 5.03 28.34
C ARG A 173 -0.30 4.35 27.38
N VAL A 174 0.08 3.16 26.92
CA VAL A 174 -0.61 2.38 25.91
C VAL A 174 -1.33 1.20 26.54
N VAL A 175 -2.62 1.04 26.22
CA VAL A 175 -3.37 -0.18 26.53
C VAL A 175 -3.60 -1.01 25.26
N VAL A 176 -3.26 -2.29 25.32
CA VAL A 176 -3.53 -3.27 24.26
C VAL A 176 -4.66 -4.18 24.70
N HIS A 177 -5.73 -4.27 23.92
CA HIS A 177 -6.86 -5.11 24.26
C HIS A 177 -7.37 -5.98 23.11
N CYS A 178 -8.10 -7.03 23.46
CA CYS A 178 -8.91 -7.81 22.52
C CYS A 178 -10.28 -8.10 23.16
N ALA A 179 -10.97 -9.20 22.81
CA ALA A 179 -12.24 -9.56 23.46
C ALA A 179 -12.06 -9.87 24.97
N LEU A 180 -11.28 -10.91 25.29
CA LEU A 180 -11.05 -11.36 26.67
C LEU A 180 -9.68 -10.96 27.22
N GLY A 181 -8.82 -10.35 26.39
CA GLY A 181 -7.47 -9.98 26.78
C GLY A 181 -6.52 -11.17 27.01
N ARG A 182 -6.74 -12.30 26.32
CA ARG A 182 -6.02 -13.57 26.59
C ARG A 182 -5.11 -14.05 25.45
N GLY A 183 -5.50 -13.81 24.20
CA GLY A 183 -4.82 -14.36 23.02
C GLY A 183 -4.21 -13.28 22.12
N ARG A 184 -5.04 -12.64 21.28
CA ARG A 184 -4.59 -11.65 20.28
C ARG A 184 -3.80 -10.48 20.87
N SER A 185 -4.31 -9.85 21.93
CA SER A 185 -3.62 -8.74 22.61
C SER A 185 -2.32 -9.18 23.27
N VAL A 186 -2.31 -10.36 23.90
CA VAL A 186 -1.10 -10.98 24.46
C VAL A 186 -0.06 -11.25 23.37
N PHE A 187 -0.49 -11.71 22.19
CA PHE A 187 0.40 -11.95 21.06
C PHE A 187 1.08 -10.66 20.61
N VAL A 188 0.33 -9.58 20.42
CA VAL A 188 0.86 -8.28 19.99
C VAL A 188 1.78 -7.69 21.05
N MET A 189 1.36 -7.74 22.32
CA MET A 189 2.16 -7.27 23.45
C MET A 189 3.47 -8.04 23.60
N ALA A 190 3.43 -9.37 23.54
CA ALA A 190 4.64 -10.19 23.59
C ALA A 190 5.56 -9.89 22.41
N ALA A 191 5.01 -9.67 21.21
CA ALA A 191 5.80 -9.29 20.04
C ALA A 191 6.49 -7.94 20.22
N TYR A 192 5.83 -6.95 20.82
CA TYR A 192 6.45 -5.66 21.16
C TYR A 192 7.55 -5.81 22.21
N LEU A 193 7.33 -6.59 23.27
CA LEU A 193 8.37 -6.82 24.30
C LEU A 193 9.59 -7.55 23.72
N LEU A 194 9.36 -8.53 22.84
CA LEU A 194 10.42 -9.24 22.12
C LEU A 194 11.17 -8.32 21.13
N SER A 195 10.52 -7.31 20.56
CA SER A 195 11.19 -6.35 19.67
C SER A 195 12.15 -5.42 20.41
N GLN A 196 11.98 -5.25 21.73
CA GLN A 196 12.93 -4.49 22.57
C GLN A 196 14.20 -5.28 22.89
N ASN A 197 14.14 -6.61 22.90
CA ASN A 197 15.29 -7.46 23.24
C ASN A 197 15.34 -8.71 22.35
N LYS A 198 16.24 -8.69 21.38
CA LYS A 198 16.41 -9.76 20.38
C LYS A 198 16.81 -11.10 21.00
N ASP A 199 17.50 -11.08 22.13
CA ASP A 199 18.01 -12.29 22.80
C ASP A 199 17.03 -12.84 23.84
N ALA A 200 15.88 -12.18 24.04
CA ALA A 200 14.88 -12.64 25.00
C ALA A 200 14.25 -13.98 24.55
N ASP A 201 14.01 -14.85 25.53
CA ASP A 201 13.27 -16.09 25.29
C ASP A 201 11.75 -15.82 25.26
N VAL A 202 11.07 -16.42 24.29
CA VAL A 202 9.63 -16.22 24.07
C VAL A 202 8.82 -16.74 25.26
N HIS A 203 9.23 -17.84 25.89
CA HIS A 203 8.51 -18.39 27.03
C HIS A 203 8.70 -17.53 28.27
N GLN A 204 9.87 -16.93 28.47
CA GLN A 204 10.13 -15.98 29.55
C GLN A 204 9.24 -14.73 29.43
N ILE A 205 9.14 -14.12 28.24
CA ILE A 205 8.25 -12.95 28.03
C ILE A 205 6.79 -13.31 28.31
N LEU A 206 6.34 -14.48 27.87
CA LEU A 206 4.97 -14.94 28.14
C LEU A 206 4.75 -15.23 29.63
N ALA A 207 5.75 -15.76 30.33
CA ALA A 207 5.69 -15.97 31.77
C ALA A 207 5.54 -14.64 32.52
N GLN A 208 6.33 -13.62 32.16
CA GLN A 208 6.23 -12.27 32.73
C GLN A 208 4.83 -11.66 32.53
N ILE A 209 4.26 -11.76 31.33
CA ILE A 209 2.88 -11.29 31.08
C ILE A 209 1.89 -12.06 31.96
N LYS A 210 2.10 -13.37 32.12
CA LYS A 210 1.21 -14.25 32.89
C LYS A 210 1.29 -14.02 34.40
N GLU A 211 2.44 -13.62 34.93
CA GLU A 211 2.59 -13.21 36.33
C GLU A 211 1.67 -12.02 36.66
N THR A 212 1.50 -11.10 35.71
CA THR A 212 0.55 -9.99 35.87
C THR A 212 -0.88 -10.43 35.56
N ARG A 213 -1.10 -11.11 34.43
CA ARG A 213 -2.43 -11.57 33.98
C ARG A 213 -2.44 -13.09 33.83
N GLU A 214 -2.87 -13.78 34.89
CA GLU A 214 -2.88 -15.26 34.93
C GLU A 214 -3.67 -15.92 33.78
N THR A 215 -4.67 -15.22 33.23
CA THR A 215 -5.51 -15.70 32.13
C THR A 215 -4.90 -15.49 30.74
N ALA A 216 -3.73 -14.85 30.63
CA ALA A 216 -2.98 -14.71 29.39
C ALA A 216 -2.54 -16.09 28.90
N ASN A 217 -2.97 -16.45 27.69
CA ASN A 217 -2.71 -17.77 27.12
C ASN A 217 -2.76 -17.75 25.60
N LEU A 218 -1.60 -17.94 24.97
CA LEU A 218 -1.51 -18.13 23.52
C LEU A 218 -1.85 -19.57 23.18
N ASN A 219 -2.68 -19.77 22.15
CA ASN A 219 -2.89 -21.11 21.61
C ASN A 219 -1.61 -21.61 20.89
N LYS A 220 -1.55 -22.92 20.58
CA LYS A 220 -0.38 -23.54 19.92
C LYS A 220 -0.01 -22.87 18.59
N HIS A 221 -1.00 -22.40 17.84
CA HIS A 221 -0.82 -21.72 16.55
C HIS A 221 -0.16 -20.34 16.76
N GLN A 222 -0.72 -19.52 17.65
CA GLN A 222 -0.19 -18.21 18.03
C GLN A 222 1.24 -18.30 18.57
N LEU A 223 1.50 -19.21 19.52
CA LEU A 223 2.83 -19.40 20.08
C LEU A 223 3.86 -19.80 19.00
N ARG A 224 3.50 -20.74 18.12
CA ARG A 224 4.38 -21.18 17.03
C ARG A 224 4.70 -20.04 16.07
N HIS A 225 3.71 -19.21 15.72
CA HIS A 225 3.91 -18.06 14.85
C HIS A 225 4.79 -16.99 15.52
N LEU A 226 4.55 -16.67 16.80
CA LEU A 226 5.35 -15.70 17.54
C LEU A 226 6.81 -16.14 17.61
N ALA A 227 7.06 -17.38 18.02
CA ALA A 227 8.41 -17.94 18.11
C ALA A 227 9.12 -18.02 16.75
N LYS A 228 8.39 -18.38 15.68
CA LYS A 228 8.94 -18.39 14.32
C LYS A 228 9.36 -16.99 13.87
N ARG A 229 8.53 -15.96 14.13
CA ARG A 229 8.84 -14.57 13.76
C ARG A 229 10.03 -14.04 14.55
N HIS A 230 10.07 -14.30 15.86
CA HIS A 230 11.19 -13.92 16.73
C HIS A 230 12.51 -14.55 16.25
N LYS A 231 12.51 -15.87 16.00
CA LYS A 231 13.69 -16.60 15.52
C LYS A 231 14.22 -16.08 14.18
N LYS A 232 13.33 -15.58 13.31
CA LYS A 232 13.71 -14.99 12.03
C LYS A 232 14.19 -13.54 12.13
N GLY A 233 14.15 -12.92 13.32
CA GLY A 233 14.47 -11.50 13.50
C GLY A 233 13.45 -10.57 12.86
N GLU A 234 12.21 -11.03 12.65
CA GLU A 234 11.14 -10.23 12.03
C GLU A 234 10.50 -9.25 13.03
N LEU A 235 10.66 -9.48 14.34
CA LEU A 235 10.12 -8.61 15.40
C LEU A 235 11.11 -7.48 15.68
N VAL A 236 11.07 -6.46 14.84
CA VAL A 236 11.96 -5.30 14.95
C VAL A 236 11.16 -4.02 14.78
N ILE A 237 11.49 -3.02 15.58
CA ILE A 237 10.97 -1.67 15.38
C ILE A 237 11.61 -1.11 14.12
N LYS A 238 10.77 -0.69 13.17
CA LYS A 238 11.18 -0.06 11.92
C LYS A 238 10.33 1.18 11.70
N ASN A 239 10.66 2.23 12.45
CA ASN A 239 9.86 3.44 12.52
C ASN A 239 10.65 4.70 12.13
N LYS A 240 11.89 4.61 11.62
CA LYS A 240 12.63 5.81 11.19
C LYS A 240 12.25 6.18 9.76
N ALA A 241 11.64 7.35 9.56
CA ALA A 241 11.23 7.83 8.26
C ALA A 241 11.79 9.23 7.98
N VAL A 242 12.24 9.46 6.74
CA VAL A 242 12.54 10.81 6.25
C VAL A 242 11.61 11.12 5.10
N LEU A 243 10.80 12.17 5.21
CA LEU A 243 9.94 12.65 4.15
C LEU A 243 10.61 13.82 3.43
N ILE A 244 10.79 13.68 2.12
CA ILE A 244 11.36 14.69 1.24
C ILE A 244 10.23 15.25 0.38
N ALA A 245 9.78 16.45 0.72
CA ALA A 245 8.70 17.13 0.03
C ALA A 245 9.23 18.14 -0.99
N ASN A 246 8.57 18.21 -2.14
CA ASN A 246 8.78 19.28 -3.12
C ASN A 246 7.62 20.30 -3.03
N PRO A 247 7.83 21.47 -2.39
CA PRO A 247 6.75 22.43 -2.12
C PRO A 247 6.13 23.07 -3.37
N VAL A 248 6.80 22.98 -4.53
CA VAL A 248 6.34 23.55 -5.80
C VAL A 248 5.75 22.49 -6.74
N SER A 249 5.74 21.21 -6.36
CA SER A 249 5.10 20.16 -7.15
C SER A 249 3.56 20.32 -7.19
N GLY A 250 2.99 20.07 -8.37
CA GLY A 250 1.55 20.13 -8.61
C GLY A 250 0.94 21.52 -8.39
N THR A 251 -0.32 21.57 -7.99
CA THR A 251 -1.04 22.82 -7.66
C THR A 251 -0.74 23.30 -6.23
N LYS A 252 0.53 23.24 -5.78
CA LYS A 252 0.94 23.60 -4.40
C LYS A 252 0.17 22.84 -3.32
N LEU A 253 -0.02 21.54 -3.57
CA LEU A 253 -0.78 20.65 -2.67
C LEU A 253 -0.07 20.42 -1.33
N TRP A 254 1.26 20.56 -1.30
CA TRP A 254 2.04 20.41 -0.08
C TRP A 254 1.59 21.38 1.00
N GLN A 255 1.43 22.67 0.69
CA GLN A 255 1.04 23.70 1.66
C GLN A 255 -0.32 23.39 2.32
N ASP A 256 -1.24 22.78 1.57
CA ASP A 256 -2.58 22.43 2.06
C ASP A 256 -2.62 21.11 2.84
N LYS A 257 -1.70 20.18 2.53
CA LYS A 257 -1.75 18.79 3.01
C LYS A 257 -0.63 18.41 3.97
N GLU A 258 0.37 19.27 4.16
CA GLU A 258 1.51 19.03 5.05
C GLU A 258 1.06 18.60 6.44
N HIS A 259 0.23 19.40 7.11
CA HIS A 259 -0.24 19.09 8.47
C HIS A 259 -0.94 17.73 8.54
N LEU A 260 -1.74 17.38 7.52
CA LEU A 260 -2.41 16.09 7.45
C LEU A 260 -1.41 14.93 7.30
N ILE A 261 -0.46 15.06 6.38
CA ILE A 261 0.56 14.03 6.11
C ILE A 261 1.43 13.81 7.34
N VAL A 262 1.96 14.90 7.90
CA VAL A 262 2.81 14.87 9.09
C VAL A 262 2.06 14.28 10.27
N ALA A 263 0.82 14.71 10.53
CA ALA A 263 0.02 14.17 11.63
C ALA A 263 -0.29 12.67 11.46
N ARG A 264 -0.57 12.20 10.23
CA ARG A 264 -0.82 10.78 9.98
C ARG A 264 0.44 9.93 10.15
N LEU A 265 1.55 10.35 9.55
CA LEU A 265 2.77 9.55 9.51
C LEU A 265 3.56 9.60 10.84
N SER A 266 3.60 10.75 11.51
CA SER A 266 4.31 10.90 12.79
C SER A 266 3.76 9.97 13.87
N ALA A 267 2.47 9.61 13.83
CA ALA A 267 1.87 8.66 14.78
C ALA A 267 2.47 7.23 14.69
N TYR A 268 3.21 6.92 13.63
CA TYR A 268 3.80 5.59 13.39
C TYR A 268 5.32 5.65 13.21
N TYR A 269 5.86 6.81 12.82
CA TYR A 269 7.24 6.99 12.46
C TYR A 269 7.89 8.12 13.26
N ASP A 270 9.14 7.91 13.66
CA ASP A 270 10.10 8.97 13.95
C ASP A 270 10.39 9.71 12.63
N LEU A 271 9.53 10.69 12.35
CA LEU A 271 9.46 11.38 11.07
C LEU A 271 10.33 12.64 11.05
N GLU A 272 11.32 12.67 10.18
CA GLU A 272 12.02 13.89 9.77
C GLU A 272 11.40 14.42 8.48
N VAL A 273 11.15 15.72 8.39
CA VAL A 273 10.56 16.36 7.21
C VAL A 273 11.58 17.33 6.61
N LEU A 274 11.94 17.08 5.36
CA LEU A 274 12.85 17.90 4.56
C LEU A 274 12.11 18.45 3.34
N THR A 275 12.39 19.68 2.95
CA THR A 275 11.78 20.32 1.78
C THR A 275 12.84 20.72 0.77
N THR A 276 12.58 20.47 -0.51
CA THR A 276 13.45 20.94 -1.59
C THR A 276 13.38 22.47 -1.74
N SER A 277 14.41 23.04 -2.34
CA SER A 277 14.50 24.45 -2.69
C SER A 277 15.08 24.60 -4.10
N GLN A 278 15.26 25.84 -4.58
CA GLN A 278 15.93 26.10 -5.85
C GLN A 278 17.40 25.66 -5.85
N GLU A 279 18.04 25.63 -4.70
CA GLU A 279 19.46 25.31 -4.55
C GLU A 279 19.69 23.85 -4.15
N VAL A 280 18.70 23.21 -3.52
CA VAL A 280 18.80 21.87 -2.95
C VAL A 280 17.66 21.00 -3.45
N ASN A 281 17.99 20.02 -4.29
CA ASN A 281 17.04 19.09 -4.88
C ASN A 281 16.84 17.82 -4.04
N GLY A 282 15.94 16.93 -4.49
CA GLY A 282 15.63 15.68 -3.79
C GLY A 282 16.83 14.74 -3.67
N ILE A 283 17.74 14.73 -4.65
CA ILE A 283 18.96 13.90 -4.61
C ILE A 283 19.85 14.31 -3.44
N ALA A 284 20.08 15.62 -3.27
CA ALA A 284 20.93 16.12 -2.19
C ALA A 284 20.36 15.78 -0.81
N LEU A 285 19.05 15.98 -0.62
CA LEU A 285 18.36 15.64 0.64
C LEU A 285 18.33 14.14 0.89
N ALA A 286 18.10 13.32 -0.14
CA ALA A 286 18.10 11.86 0.00
C ALA A 286 19.51 11.34 0.36
N LYS A 287 20.57 11.91 -0.23
CA LYS A 287 21.96 11.59 0.13
C LYS A 287 22.28 11.95 1.58
N GLN A 288 21.77 13.07 2.08
CA GLN A 288 21.89 13.44 3.49
C GLN A 288 21.13 12.45 4.38
N ALA A 289 19.88 12.15 4.05
CA ALA A 289 18.99 11.30 4.82
C ALA A 289 19.53 9.87 4.96
N ILE A 290 20.02 9.28 3.86
CA ILE A 290 20.39 7.87 3.82
C ILE A 290 21.60 7.52 4.71
N ILE A 291 22.44 8.51 5.06
CA ILE A 291 23.58 8.35 5.98
C ILE A 291 23.14 7.80 7.34
N ASN A 292 21.98 8.24 7.82
CA ASN A 292 21.42 7.82 9.11
C ASN A 292 20.69 6.46 9.03
N LYS A 293 20.72 5.80 7.86
CA LYS A 293 20.08 4.51 7.59
C LYS A 293 18.61 4.46 8.04
N PRO A 294 17.75 5.37 7.55
CA PRO A 294 16.32 5.31 7.83
C PRO A 294 15.72 4.01 7.27
N ASP A 295 14.60 3.59 7.85
CA ASP A 295 13.86 2.42 7.36
C ASP A 295 13.16 2.74 6.02
N ILE A 296 12.74 4.00 5.86
CA ILE A 296 12.05 4.51 4.68
C ILE A 296 12.43 5.95 4.38
N ILE A 297 12.60 6.29 3.11
CA ILE A 297 12.59 7.66 2.60
C ILE A 297 11.34 7.83 1.74
N ILE A 298 10.54 8.84 2.06
CA ILE A 298 9.25 9.10 1.43
C ILE A 298 9.41 10.28 0.46
N ALA A 299 9.29 10.04 -0.84
CA ALA A 299 9.23 11.08 -1.85
C ALA A 299 7.81 11.66 -1.92
N CYS A 300 7.67 12.94 -1.58
CA CYS A 300 6.41 13.66 -1.56
C CYS A 300 6.40 14.74 -2.65
N GLY A 301 5.98 14.38 -3.86
CA GLY A 301 6.14 15.21 -5.05
C GLY A 301 5.60 14.55 -6.33
N GLY A 302 5.97 15.08 -7.49
CA GLY A 302 5.73 14.44 -8.78
C GLY A 302 6.80 13.41 -9.17
N ASP A 303 6.72 12.87 -10.39
CA ASP A 303 7.60 11.82 -10.89
C ASP A 303 9.09 12.20 -10.82
N GLY A 304 9.46 13.45 -11.11
CA GLY A 304 10.84 13.92 -10.98
C GLY A 304 11.37 13.84 -9.54
N THR A 305 10.58 14.24 -8.54
CA THR A 305 10.96 14.11 -7.12
C THR A 305 11.08 12.65 -6.70
N VAL A 306 10.21 11.78 -7.23
CA VAL A 306 10.30 10.33 -7.01
C VAL A 306 11.60 9.77 -7.62
N ALA A 307 11.93 10.14 -8.86
CA ALA A 307 13.16 9.72 -9.53
C ALA A 307 14.42 10.18 -8.81
N GLU A 308 14.45 11.45 -8.36
CA GLU A 308 15.55 12.01 -7.59
C GLU A 308 15.81 11.20 -6.30
N VAL A 309 14.76 10.92 -5.51
CA VAL A 309 14.89 10.14 -4.28
C VAL A 309 15.25 8.69 -4.58
N ALA A 310 14.59 8.08 -5.57
CA ALA A 310 14.82 6.69 -6.00
C ALA A 310 16.28 6.46 -6.40
N SER A 311 16.90 7.41 -7.11
CA SER A 311 18.32 7.36 -7.55
C SER A 311 19.32 7.17 -6.40
N VAL A 312 18.92 7.53 -5.18
CA VAL A 312 19.76 7.40 -3.98
C VAL A 312 19.45 6.13 -3.20
N VAL A 313 18.19 5.70 -3.18
CA VAL A 313 17.76 4.52 -2.40
C VAL A 313 17.87 3.20 -3.17
N VAL A 314 18.02 3.25 -4.49
CA VAL A 314 18.30 2.07 -5.32
C VAL A 314 19.53 1.33 -4.82
N ASN A 315 19.49 0.00 -4.84
CA ASN A 315 20.50 -0.91 -4.31
C ASN A 315 20.80 -0.76 -2.81
N THR A 316 19.86 -0.19 -2.05
CA THR A 316 19.97 -0.09 -0.58
C THR A 316 18.90 -0.91 0.14
N GLN A 317 19.01 -0.99 1.47
CA GLN A 317 17.98 -1.59 2.31
C GLN A 317 16.87 -0.60 2.70
N CYS A 318 17.06 0.69 2.40
CA CYS A 318 16.07 1.73 2.65
C CYS A 318 14.92 1.58 1.66
N LYS A 319 13.68 1.65 2.16
CA LYS A 319 12.49 1.58 1.32
C LYS A 319 12.17 2.95 0.73
N LEU A 320 11.58 2.97 -0.45
CA LEU A 320 10.95 4.14 -1.05
C LEU A 320 9.46 4.17 -0.69
N GLY A 321 9.01 5.25 -0.06
CA GLY A 321 7.59 5.61 0.03
C GLY A 321 7.26 6.69 -1.00
N ILE A 322 6.03 6.72 -1.51
CA ILE A 322 5.60 7.72 -2.48
C ILE A 322 4.31 8.38 -2.00
N ILE A 323 4.31 9.71 -1.90
CA ILE A 323 3.11 10.53 -1.75
C ILE A 323 2.95 11.35 -3.04
N PRO A 324 2.05 10.95 -3.94
CA PRO A 324 1.92 11.55 -5.26
C PRO A 324 1.31 12.95 -5.16
N MET A 325 2.08 13.97 -5.51
CA MET A 325 1.64 15.37 -5.56
C MET A 325 1.83 16.01 -6.94
N GLY A 326 2.33 15.27 -7.92
CA GLY A 326 2.47 15.72 -9.30
C GLY A 326 1.20 15.58 -10.12
N THR A 327 1.30 15.89 -11.42
CA THR A 327 0.18 15.79 -12.37
C THR A 327 0.00 14.39 -12.94
N ALA A 328 1.11 13.69 -13.26
CA ALA A 328 1.08 12.35 -13.86
C ALA A 328 1.17 11.25 -12.79
N ASN A 329 2.18 11.29 -11.92
CA ASN A 329 2.40 10.31 -10.84
C ASN A 329 2.40 8.86 -11.36
N ALA A 330 3.04 8.64 -12.51
CA ALA A 330 2.96 7.42 -13.27
C ALA A 330 3.45 6.20 -12.46
N LEU A 331 4.60 6.29 -11.78
CA LEU A 331 5.08 5.17 -10.97
C LEU A 331 4.13 4.88 -9.79
N ALA A 332 3.55 5.91 -9.18
CA ALA A 332 2.58 5.73 -8.10
C ALA A 332 1.33 4.98 -8.60
N HIS A 333 0.85 5.25 -9.83
CA HIS A 333 -0.27 4.51 -10.41
C HIS A 333 0.05 3.04 -10.65
N VAL A 334 1.26 2.73 -11.15
CA VAL A 334 1.73 1.35 -11.34
C VAL A 334 1.70 0.60 -10.01
N LEU A 335 2.28 1.19 -8.97
CA LEU A 335 2.47 0.54 -7.67
C LEU A 335 1.20 0.49 -6.81
N MET A 336 0.30 1.48 -6.92
CA MET A 336 -0.90 1.55 -6.08
C MET A 336 -2.11 0.86 -6.72
N GLY A 337 -2.06 0.54 -8.02
CA GLY A 337 -3.11 -0.21 -8.73
C GLY A 337 -4.44 0.54 -8.80
N ILE A 338 -4.40 1.86 -8.96
CA ILE A 338 -5.59 2.73 -8.92
C ILE A 338 -6.02 3.07 -10.36
N SER A 339 -7.28 2.77 -10.69
CA SER A 339 -7.88 3.11 -12.01
C SER A 339 -8.30 4.59 -12.13
N SER A 340 -8.17 5.38 -11.06
CA SER A 340 -8.44 6.82 -11.02
C SER A 340 -7.17 7.60 -11.34
N LYS A 341 -7.29 8.70 -12.10
CA LYS A 341 -6.18 9.65 -12.33
C LYS A 341 -5.68 10.32 -11.05
N ILE A 342 -6.48 10.33 -10.00
CA ILE A 342 -6.15 10.97 -8.71
C ILE A 342 -5.97 9.90 -7.66
N ILE A 343 -4.81 9.94 -7.00
CA ILE A 343 -4.49 9.14 -5.82
C ILE A 343 -4.65 10.06 -4.59
N PRO A 344 -5.62 9.81 -3.70
CA PRO A 344 -5.74 10.58 -2.47
C PRO A 344 -4.47 10.47 -1.61
N VAL A 345 -4.01 11.59 -1.09
CA VAL A 345 -2.83 11.67 -0.20
C VAL A 345 -3.00 10.76 1.01
N GLU A 346 -4.22 10.69 1.54
CA GLU A 346 -4.59 9.85 2.67
C GLU A 346 -4.36 8.37 2.35
N GLN A 347 -4.70 7.93 1.14
CA GLN A 347 -4.48 6.55 0.70
C GLN A 347 -2.99 6.22 0.56
N ALA A 348 -2.18 7.17 0.07
CA ALA A 348 -0.74 7.00 0.01
C ALA A 348 -0.11 6.90 1.42
N CYS A 349 -0.59 7.72 2.37
CA CYS A 349 -0.18 7.61 3.77
C CYS A 349 -0.54 6.24 4.36
N ASP A 350 -1.74 5.73 4.07
CA ASP A 350 -2.21 4.44 4.58
C ASP A 350 -1.34 3.28 4.05
N LEU A 351 -0.95 3.31 2.77
CA LEU A 351 -0.01 2.33 2.22
C LEU A 351 1.36 2.37 2.90
N ILE A 352 1.87 3.58 3.19
CA ILE A 352 3.13 3.77 3.93
C ILE A 352 3.02 3.25 5.37
N ILE A 353 1.88 3.45 6.03
CA ILE A 353 1.62 2.96 7.39
C ILE A 353 1.48 1.43 7.40
N ASP A 354 0.78 0.86 6.42
CA ASP A 354 0.69 -0.59 6.23
C ASP A 354 2.07 -1.21 6.03
N GLY A 355 2.98 -0.50 5.35
CA GLY A 355 4.39 -0.84 5.24
C GLY A 355 4.68 -2.08 4.38
N GLN A 356 3.70 -2.51 3.58
CA GLN A 356 3.87 -3.58 2.60
C GLN A 356 4.95 -3.19 1.60
N THR A 357 5.91 -4.08 1.37
CA THR A 357 7.12 -3.77 0.60
C THR A 357 7.31 -4.79 -0.48
N HIS A 358 7.51 -4.31 -1.70
CA HIS A 358 7.88 -5.12 -2.86
C HIS A 358 9.26 -4.69 -3.36
N THR A 359 9.91 -5.59 -4.09
CA THR A 359 11.22 -5.31 -4.67
C THR A 359 11.05 -5.30 -6.17
N ILE A 360 11.26 -4.14 -6.76
CA ILE A 360 11.05 -3.91 -8.19
C ILE A 360 12.39 -3.72 -8.89
N ASP A 361 12.39 -4.00 -10.17
CA ASP A 361 13.47 -3.70 -11.07
C ASP A 361 13.51 -2.20 -11.35
N THR A 362 14.73 -1.72 -11.62
CA THR A 362 14.94 -0.41 -12.21
C THR A 362 15.82 -0.58 -13.42
N ALA A 363 15.95 0.45 -14.24
CA ALA A 363 16.85 0.43 -15.38
C ALA A 363 17.72 1.68 -15.40
N TYR A 364 18.75 1.67 -16.22
CA TYR A 364 19.60 2.82 -16.48
C TYR A 364 19.65 3.10 -17.97
N CYS A 365 19.40 4.34 -18.37
CA CYS A 365 19.57 4.84 -19.73
C CYS A 365 20.77 5.80 -19.74
N ASN A 366 21.88 5.40 -20.36
CA ASN A 366 23.11 6.21 -20.43
C ASN A 366 23.55 6.79 -19.06
N ASP A 367 23.53 5.97 -18.01
CA ASP A 367 23.86 6.29 -16.61
C ASP A 367 22.77 7.03 -15.79
N GLU A 368 21.66 7.42 -16.40
CA GLU A 368 20.51 8.00 -15.69
C GLU A 368 19.51 6.91 -15.29
N LEU A 369 19.02 6.96 -14.04
CA LEU A 369 18.01 6.04 -13.54
C LEU A 369 16.72 6.18 -14.36
N MET A 370 16.19 5.05 -14.81
CA MET A 370 14.93 4.90 -15.51
C MET A 370 14.02 4.02 -14.64
N LEU A 371 12.94 4.60 -14.14
CA LEU A 371 11.92 3.90 -13.36
C LEU A 371 10.79 3.39 -14.25
N LEU A 372 10.44 4.13 -15.30
CA LEU A 372 9.31 3.83 -16.16
C LEU A 372 9.77 3.36 -17.54
N LEU A 373 10.19 4.29 -18.40
CA LEU A 373 10.47 3.97 -19.80
C LEU A 373 11.32 5.02 -20.51
N ALA A 374 11.92 4.60 -21.61
CA ALA A 374 12.45 5.46 -22.64
C ALA A 374 11.62 5.30 -23.93
N GLY A 375 11.28 6.41 -24.58
CA GLY A 375 10.49 6.44 -25.81
C GLY A 375 11.11 7.30 -26.89
N ILE A 376 11.12 6.80 -28.13
CA ILE A 376 11.64 7.48 -29.32
C ILE A 376 10.48 7.60 -30.31
N GLY A 377 10.26 8.78 -30.90
CA GLY A 377 9.16 8.99 -31.86
C GLY A 377 7.94 9.70 -31.25
N TYR A 378 6.74 9.15 -31.40
CA TYR A 378 5.47 9.81 -31.03
C TYR A 378 5.43 10.37 -29.60
N GLU A 379 6.01 9.66 -28.62
CA GLU A 379 6.10 10.06 -27.22
C GLU A 379 6.76 11.43 -27.02
N GLN A 380 7.81 11.71 -27.80
CA GLN A 380 8.54 12.97 -27.76
C GLN A 380 7.64 14.14 -28.18
N SER A 381 6.91 13.98 -29.29
CA SER A 381 6.05 15.02 -29.84
C SER A 381 4.82 15.29 -28.97
N MET A 382 4.34 14.29 -28.22
CA MET A 382 3.23 14.45 -27.29
C MET A 382 3.59 15.35 -26.10
N ILE A 383 4.81 15.23 -25.55
CA ILE A 383 5.28 16.05 -24.42
C ILE A 383 5.64 17.47 -24.87
N GLU A 384 6.36 17.63 -25.99
CA GLU A 384 6.76 18.95 -26.52
C GLU A 384 5.56 19.84 -26.91
N LYS A 385 4.44 19.25 -27.36
CA LYS A 385 3.21 19.99 -27.71
C LYS A 385 2.32 20.28 -26.50
N ALA A 386 2.31 19.42 -25.48
CA ALA A 386 1.55 19.67 -24.24
C ALA A 386 2.02 20.93 -23.50
N ASP A 387 3.31 21.25 -23.52
CA ASP A 387 3.88 22.44 -22.88
C ASP A 387 3.54 23.76 -23.62
N ARG A 388 3.25 23.68 -24.92
CA ARG A 388 2.81 24.84 -25.74
C ARG A 388 1.33 25.18 -25.52
N ASP A 389 0.46 24.18 -25.37
CA ASP A 389 -0.99 24.39 -25.30
C ASP A 389 -1.51 24.79 -23.91
N ALA A 390 -0.71 24.60 -22.85
CA ALA A 390 -1.01 25.13 -21.51
C ALA A 390 -1.13 26.67 -21.46
N LYS A 391 -0.74 27.39 -22.54
CA LYS A 391 -0.91 28.84 -22.69
C LYS A 391 -2.20 29.27 -23.37
N ASN A 392 -2.99 28.36 -23.97
CA ASN A 392 -4.20 28.73 -24.71
C ASN A 392 -5.48 28.23 -24.02
N LYS A 393 -6.42 29.17 -23.78
CA LYS A 393 -7.73 28.97 -23.13
C LYS A 393 -8.72 28.21 -24.03
N SER A 394 -8.41 26.97 -24.37
CA SER A 394 -9.32 26.03 -25.01
C SER A 394 -9.04 24.66 -24.40
N GLY A 395 -10.02 24.12 -23.66
CA GLY A 395 -9.90 22.88 -22.87
C GLY A 395 -9.58 21.61 -23.69
N GLN A 396 -9.83 20.44 -23.07
CA GLN A 396 -9.48 19.06 -23.50
C GLN A 396 -9.45 18.73 -25.01
N LEU A 397 -10.19 19.45 -25.87
CA LEU A 397 -10.15 19.32 -27.34
C LEU A 397 -8.85 19.84 -27.99
N ALA A 398 -8.17 20.83 -27.40
CA ALA A 398 -6.87 21.31 -27.90
C ALA A 398 -5.78 20.24 -27.70
N TYR A 399 -5.79 19.55 -26.56
CA TYR A 399 -4.89 18.44 -26.27
C TYR A 399 -5.06 17.29 -27.28
N LEU A 400 -6.31 16.93 -27.61
CA LEU A 400 -6.60 15.91 -28.63
C LEU A 400 -6.17 16.35 -30.03
N ASN A 401 -6.37 17.62 -30.42
CA ASN A 401 -5.89 18.13 -31.69
C ASN A 401 -4.35 18.18 -31.78
N GLY A 402 -3.66 18.60 -30.71
CA GLY A 402 -2.20 18.57 -30.63
C GLY A 402 -1.64 17.14 -30.70
N PHE A 403 -2.33 16.19 -30.06
CA PHE A 403 -2.07 14.75 -30.16
C PHE A 403 -2.21 14.24 -31.60
N PHE A 404 -3.36 14.46 -32.25
CA PHE A 404 -3.59 14.00 -33.63
C PHE A 404 -2.65 14.66 -34.65
N GLN A 405 -2.30 15.93 -34.45
CA GLN A 405 -1.35 16.64 -35.30
C GLN A 405 0.09 16.14 -35.10
N ALA A 406 0.49 15.74 -33.89
CA ALA A 406 1.77 15.07 -33.63
C ALA A 406 1.89 13.73 -34.38
N PHE A 407 0.83 12.93 -34.37
CA PHE A 407 0.77 11.66 -35.08
C PHE A 407 0.86 11.81 -36.61
N SER A 408 0.29 12.89 -37.17
CA SER A 408 0.30 13.14 -38.61
C SER A 408 1.61 13.74 -39.16
N GLU A 409 2.44 14.35 -38.32
CA GLU A 409 3.65 15.09 -38.75
C GLU A 409 4.94 14.26 -38.62
N GLN A 410 4.94 13.19 -37.82
CA GLN A 410 6.15 12.45 -37.48
C GLN A 410 6.41 11.28 -38.43
N ARG A 411 7.53 11.35 -39.13
CA ARG A 411 7.97 10.32 -40.09
C ARG A 411 8.66 9.17 -39.38
N ALA A 412 8.52 7.97 -39.95
CA ALA A 412 9.28 6.81 -39.50
C ALA A 412 10.78 7.09 -39.61
N GLN A 413 11.51 6.65 -38.60
CA GLN A 413 12.96 6.78 -38.51
C GLN A 413 13.59 5.38 -38.51
N THR A 414 14.81 5.29 -39.02
CA THR A 414 15.59 4.05 -39.01
C THR A 414 16.47 4.03 -37.77
N LEU A 415 16.25 3.02 -36.95
CA LEU A 415 17.01 2.74 -35.73
C LEU A 415 17.79 1.44 -35.92
N TYR A 416 19.04 1.41 -35.46
CA TYR A 416 19.85 0.21 -35.38
C TYR A 416 19.81 -0.28 -33.94
N VAL A 417 19.11 -1.40 -33.73
CA VAL A 417 18.77 -1.90 -32.39
C VAL A 417 19.52 -3.20 -32.12
N THR A 418 20.21 -3.27 -31.00
CA THR A 418 20.86 -4.48 -30.50
C THR A 418 20.22 -4.87 -29.17
N LEU A 419 19.68 -6.08 -29.10
CA LEU A 419 19.04 -6.64 -27.92
C LEU A 419 19.97 -7.68 -27.30
N ASP A 420 20.41 -7.45 -26.06
CA ASP A 420 21.40 -8.26 -25.37
C ASP A 420 22.68 -8.46 -26.21
N ASP A 421 23.05 -9.73 -26.46
CA ASP A 421 24.21 -10.13 -27.27
C ASP A 421 23.81 -10.57 -28.70
N ASN A 422 22.60 -10.23 -29.14
CA ASN A 422 22.11 -10.59 -30.47
C ASN A 422 22.71 -9.69 -31.56
N GLN A 423 22.50 -10.06 -32.82
CA GLN A 423 22.88 -9.23 -33.96
C GLN A 423 22.06 -7.94 -34.00
N THR A 424 22.71 -6.84 -34.41
CA THR A 424 22.03 -5.56 -34.64
C THR A 424 21.01 -5.72 -35.77
N GLN A 425 19.78 -5.30 -35.51
CA GLN A 425 18.70 -5.26 -36.49
C GLN A 425 18.37 -3.83 -36.88
N GLU A 426 18.02 -3.63 -38.14
CA GLU A 426 17.50 -2.36 -38.65
C GLU A 426 15.98 -2.32 -38.40
N VAL A 427 15.53 -1.32 -37.64
CA VAL A 427 14.14 -1.12 -37.26
C VAL A 427 13.66 0.19 -37.84
N HIS A 428 12.77 0.12 -38.83
CA HIS A 428 12.10 1.29 -39.37
C HIS A 428 10.76 1.50 -38.67
N THR A 429 10.62 2.57 -37.88
CA THR A 429 9.44 2.74 -37.00
C THR A 429 9.09 4.20 -36.72
N ASN A 430 7.81 4.45 -36.42
CA ASN A 430 7.31 5.75 -35.94
C ASN A 430 7.38 5.91 -34.41
N SER A 431 7.42 4.81 -33.66
CA SER A 431 7.53 4.82 -32.19
C SER A 431 8.28 3.57 -31.73
N PHE A 432 9.28 3.77 -30.88
CA PHE A 432 10.07 2.72 -30.26
C PHE A 432 10.14 2.98 -28.75
N ILE A 433 9.72 2.02 -27.95
CA ILE A 433 9.63 2.13 -26.49
C ILE A 433 10.40 1.00 -25.85
N VAL A 434 11.13 1.33 -24.79
CA VAL A 434 11.78 0.41 -23.87
C VAL A 434 11.26 0.72 -22.48
N ALA A 435 10.49 -0.17 -21.88
CA ALA A 435 9.81 0.04 -20.60
C ALA A 435 10.29 -0.95 -19.53
N ASN A 436 10.56 -0.41 -18.34
CA ASN A 436 10.68 -1.15 -17.07
C ASN A 436 9.32 -1.23 -16.36
N ALA A 437 8.58 -0.12 -16.36
CA ALA A 437 7.25 -0.02 -15.82
C ALA A 437 6.45 1.01 -16.60
N ALA A 438 5.14 0.79 -16.77
CA ALA A 438 4.29 1.80 -17.38
C ALA A 438 2.87 1.72 -16.82
N PRO A 439 2.22 2.87 -16.53
CA PRO A 439 0.80 2.88 -16.27
C PRO A 439 0.04 2.30 -17.47
N PHE A 440 -1.09 1.66 -17.21
CA PHE A 440 -1.95 1.12 -18.28
C PHE A 440 -2.42 2.19 -19.29
N THR A 441 -2.38 3.46 -18.90
CA THR A 441 -2.70 4.61 -19.77
C THR A 441 -1.62 4.91 -20.81
N THR A 442 -0.40 4.38 -20.65
CA THR A 442 0.70 4.52 -21.61
C THR A 442 0.60 3.43 -22.66
N LEU A 443 -0.38 3.56 -23.56
CA LEU A 443 -0.81 2.50 -24.48
C LEU A 443 0.30 1.89 -25.32
N LEU A 444 1.22 2.72 -25.82
CA LEU A 444 2.30 2.26 -26.69
C LEU A 444 3.33 1.39 -25.95
N ALA A 445 3.35 1.43 -24.62
CA ALA A 445 4.16 0.54 -23.78
C ALA A 445 3.46 -0.80 -23.47
N GLN A 446 2.23 -1.03 -23.94
CA GLN A 446 1.39 -2.19 -23.57
C GLN A 446 1.30 -3.27 -24.67
N GLY A 447 2.26 -3.34 -25.60
CA GLY A 447 2.16 -4.23 -26.78
C GLY A 447 2.09 -5.72 -26.45
N GLY A 448 2.74 -6.17 -25.37
CA GLY A 448 2.64 -7.53 -24.83
C GLY A 448 1.69 -7.67 -23.62
N GLY A 449 0.99 -6.61 -23.25
CA GLY A 449 0.38 -6.44 -21.92
C GLY A 449 1.12 -5.41 -21.08
N GLN A 450 0.78 -5.31 -19.79
CA GLN A 450 1.43 -4.37 -18.89
C GLN A 450 2.85 -4.83 -18.57
N PRO A 451 3.87 -3.94 -18.67
CA PRO A 451 5.24 -4.28 -18.30
C PRO A 451 5.33 -4.83 -16.88
N ASP A 452 6.03 -5.97 -16.74
CA ASP A 452 6.30 -6.59 -15.45
C ASP A 452 7.59 -6.00 -14.89
N HIS A 453 7.48 -5.30 -13.77
CA HIS A 453 8.60 -4.59 -13.15
C HIS A 453 9.30 -5.45 -12.09
N GLU A 454 9.10 -6.78 -12.11
CA GLU A 454 9.73 -7.73 -11.21
C GLU A 454 10.37 -8.94 -11.94
N ASP A 455 10.35 -8.97 -13.29
CA ASP A 455 10.77 -10.13 -14.09
C ASP A 455 12.25 -10.10 -14.52
N GLY A 456 12.95 -9.00 -14.25
CA GLY A 456 14.33 -8.76 -14.60
C GLY A 456 14.57 -8.49 -16.10
N LEU A 457 13.55 -8.06 -16.84
CA LEU A 457 13.58 -7.74 -18.26
C LEU A 457 13.02 -6.34 -18.54
N LEU A 458 13.34 -5.81 -19.73
CA LEU A 458 12.74 -4.61 -20.30
C LEU A 458 11.75 -5.04 -21.38
N ASP A 459 10.56 -4.45 -21.38
CA ASP A 459 9.57 -4.57 -22.44
C ASP A 459 9.88 -3.63 -23.60
N ILE A 460 10.05 -4.19 -24.79
CA ILE A 460 10.43 -3.45 -25.99
C ILE A 460 9.27 -3.52 -26.96
N ASN A 461 8.76 -2.35 -27.34
CA ASN A 461 7.61 -2.22 -28.23
C ASN A 461 7.95 -1.26 -29.37
N TRP A 462 7.62 -1.63 -30.60
CA TRP A 462 7.69 -0.68 -31.72
C TRP A 462 6.58 -0.90 -32.74
N LEU A 463 6.23 0.19 -33.42
CA LEU A 463 5.18 0.19 -34.44
C LEU A 463 5.76 -0.14 -35.82
N VAL A 464 5.04 -0.92 -36.61
CA VAL A 464 5.35 -1.07 -38.04
C VAL A 464 4.69 0.08 -38.81
N PRO A 465 5.43 0.89 -39.58
CA PRO A 465 4.86 1.93 -40.41
C PRO A 465 3.91 1.32 -41.46
N SER A 466 2.69 1.85 -41.59
CA SER A 466 1.79 1.50 -42.70
C SER A 466 1.90 2.55 -43.81
N GLU A 467 1.70 2.15 -45.08
CA GLU A 467 1.73 3.07 -46.22
C GLU A 467 0.55 4.08 -46.22
N GLU A 468 -0.50 3.83 -45.43
CA GLU A 468 -1.68 4.69 -45.27
C GLU A 468 -1.76 5.28 -43.85
N ASN A 469 -1.10 6.42 -43.62
CA ASN A 469 -1.03 7.14 -42.33
C ASN A 469 -2.39 7.33 -41.60
N THR A 470 -3.51 7.37 -42.31
CA THR A 470 -4.85 7.55 -41.72
C THR A 470 -5.34 6.31 -40.96
N THR A 471 -4.96 5.11 -41.40
CA THR A 471 -5.38 3.84 -40.77
C THR A 471 -4.70 3.62 -39.43
N SER A 472 -3.44 4.00 -39.30
CA SER A 472 -2.65 3.92 -38.06
C SER A 472 -3.10 4.91 -37.00
N VAL A 473 -3.59 6.10 -37.39
CA VAL A 473 -4.15 7.09 -36.45
C VAL A 473 -5.52 6.66 -35.93
N LEU A 474 -6.36 6.07 -36.79
CA LEU A 474 -7.65 5.51 -36.41
C LEU A 474 -7.52 4.32 -35.46
N SER A 475 -6.58 3.40 -35.70
CA SER A 475 -6.35 2.24 -34.82
C SER A 475 -5.81 2.63 -33.44
N ILE A 476 -4.96 3.67 -33.37
CA ILE A 476 -4.47 4.22 -32.09
C ILE A 476 -5.58 5.00 -31.38
N ALA A 477 -6.42 5.75 -32.10
CA ALA A 477 -7.60 6.38 -31.53
C ALA A 477 -8.59 5.35 -30.98
N GLU A 478 -8.84 4.26 -31.73
CA GLU A 478 -9.67 3.14 -31.29
C GLU A 478 -9.10 2.45 -30.05
N LEU A 479 -7.78 2.34 -29.88
CA LEU A 479 -7.16 1.87 -28.64
C LEU A 479 -7.32 2.83 -27.46
N MET A 480 -7.25 4.14 -27.71
CA MET A 480 -7.60 5.14 -26.69
C MET A 480 -9.04 4.95 -26.21
N PHE A 481 -9.98 4.61 -27.12
CA PHE A 481 -11.35 4.27 -26.74
C PHE A 481 -11.52 2.87 -26.16
N SER A 482 -10.74 1.87 -26.59
CA SER A 482 -10.85 0.49 -26.12
C SER A 482 -10.13 0.23 -24.79
N SER A 483 -9.16 1.07 -24.42
CA SER A 483 -8.56 1.09 -23.07
C SER A 483 -9.58 1.43 -21.97
N ILE A 484 -10.68 2.09 -22.34
CA ILE A 484 -11.85 2.31 -21.48
C ILE A 484 -12.70 1.03 -21.37
N THR A 485 -12.62 0.11 -22.35
CA THR A 485 -13.46 -1.10 -22.47
C THR A 485 -12.71 -2.43 -22.36
N GLN A 486 -11.39 -2.43 -22.09
CA GLN A 486 -10.51 -3.62 -22.00
C GLN A 486 -10.53 -4.53 -23.26
N THR A 487 -10.71 -3.96 -24.45
CA THR A 487 -10.71 -4.74 -25.70
C THR A 487 -9.33 -4.71 -26.36
N GLN A 488 -8.67 -5.88 -26.51
CA GLN A 488 -7.44 -6.05 -27.28
C GLN A 488 -7.72 -5.83 -28.77
N LEU A 489 -7.29 -4.69 -29.31
CA LEU A 489 -7.25 -4.47 -30.76
C LEU A 489 -5.81 -4.58 -31.25
N ALA A 490 -5.63 -5.33 -32.33
CA ALA A 490 -4.34 -5.62 -32.93
C ALA A 490 -3.85 -4.42 -33.75
N ILE A 491 -3.00 -3.56 -33.16
CA ILE A 491 -2.04 -2.82 -33.96
C ILE A 491 -0.95 -3.80 -34.40
N SER A 492 -0.51 -3.69 -35.65
CA SER A 492 0.77 -4.20 -36.15
C SER A 492 1.94 -3.57 -35.38
N SER A 493 2.14 -4.08 -34.16
CA SER A 493 3.23 -3.74 -33.25
C SER A 493 4.06 -5.00 -33.04
N HIS A 494 5.36 -4.81 -32.87
CA HIS A 494 6.24 -5.85 -32.40
C HIS A 494 6.46 -5.66 -30.90
N HIS A 495 6.45 -6.77 -30.19
CA HIS A 495 6.80 -6.85 -28.77
C HIS A 495 7.89 -7.89 -28.58
N THR A 496 8.86 -7.57 -27.73
CA THR A 496 9.90 -8.49 -27.27
C THR A 496 10.47 -8.02 -25.93
N ASN A 497 11.35 -8.81 -25.33
CA ASN A 497 11.97 -8.48 -24.05
C ASN A 497 13.49 -8.65 -24.15
N ALA A 498 14.25 -7.83 -23.41
CA ALA A 498 15.70 -7.95 -23.30
C ALA A 498 16.21 -7.40 -21.97
N LYS A 499 17.44 -7.76 -21.56
CA LYS A 499 18.09 -7.18 -20.37
C LYS A 499 18.86 -5.90 -20.69
N LYS A 500 19.35 -5.80 -21.92
CA LYS A 500 20.08 -4.65 -22.43
C LYS A 500 19.60 -4.30 -23.84
N VAL A 501 19.36 -3.02 -24.08
CA VAL A 501 18.98 -2.47 -25.38
C VAL A 501 20.01 -1.42 -25.76
N THR A 502 20.62 -1.55 -26.93
CA THR A 502 21.49 -0.53 -27.51
C THR A 502 20.87 -0.02 -28.81
N ILE A 503 20.69 1.30 -28.91
CA ILE A 503 20.04 1.95 -30.05
C ILE A 503 20.98 3.02 -30.61
N THR A 504 21.21 2.98 -31.91
CA THR A 504 21.91 4.02 -32.66
C THR A 504 21.06 4.45 -33.86
N ALA A 505 21.28 5.66 -34.36
CA ALA A 505 20.67 6.18 -35.58
C ALA A 505 21.70 6.98 -36.37
N ASP A 506 21.37 7.35 -37.61
CA ASP A 506 22.24 8.16 -38.46
C ASP A 506 22.42 9.59 -37.92
N GLU A 507 21.42 10.09 -37.22
CA GLU A 507 21.41 11.39 -36.53
C GLU A 507 21.31 11.20 -35.00
N ASP A 508 21.51 12.28 -34.25
CA ASP A 508 21.31 12.26 -32.79
C ASP A 508 19.85 11.86 -32.46
N ILE A 509 19.70 10.85 -31.62
CA ILE A 509 18.40 10.33 -31.21
C ILE A 509 17.81 11.28 -30.18
N LYS A 510 16.64 11.83 -30.49
CA LYS A 510 15.78 12.50 -29.50
C LYS A 510 14.85 11.47 -28.87
N TYR A 511 14.79 11.50 -27.55
CA TYR A 511 14.03 10.52 -26.78
C TYR A 511 13.44 11.15 -25.53
N VAL A 512 12.41 10.50 -24.99
CA VAL A 512 11.82 10.79 -23.69
C VAL A 512 12.36 9.77 -22.71
N LEU A 513 12.82 10.21 -21.53
CA LEU A 513 13.17 9.36 -20.40
C LEU A 513 12.29 9.75 -19.21
N ASP A 514 11.41 8.86 -18.77
CA ASP A 514 10.48 9.09 -17.64
C ASP A 514 9.70 10.43 -17.70
N GLY A 515 9.46 10.94 -18.91
CA GLY A 515 8.75 12.20 -19.16
C GLY A 515 9.63 13.41 -19.51
N GLU A 516 10.96 13.28 -19.46
CA GLU A 516 11.89 14.35 -19.84
C GLU A 516 12.49 14.13 -21.23
N VAL A 517 12.51 15.18 -22.06
CA VAL A 517 13.08 15.12 -23.42
C VAL A 517 14.60 15.29 -23.37
N LYS A 518 15.31 14.35 -23.99
CA LYS A 518 16.77 14.29 -24.05
C LYS A 518 17.25 13.95 -25.47
N THR A 519 18.54 14.10 -25.70
CA THR A 519 19.18 13.83 -26.99
C THR A 519 20.51 13.10 -26.78
N ALA A 520 20.77 12.02 -27.54
CA ALA A 520 22.03 11.30 -27.49
C ALA A 520 22.34 10.59 -28.83
N LYS A 521 23.62 10.39 -29.14
CA LYS A 521 24.06 9.61 -30.32
C LYS A 521 23.77 8.11 -30.21
N THR A 522 23.81 7.61 -28.99
CA THR A 522 23.63 6.20 -28.68
C THR A 522 22.86 6.12 -27.39
N LEU A 523 21.85 5.25 -27.35
CA LEU A 523 21.11 4.92 -26.14
C LEU A 523 21.48 3.52 -25.71
N VAL A 524 21.98 3.38 -24.49
CA VAL A 524 22.22 2.11 -23.85
C VAL A 524 21.31 2.04 -22.63
N ILE A 525 20.32 1.15 -22.71
CA ILE A 525 19.35 0.92 -21.64
C ILE A 525 19.62 -0.46 -21.05
N LYS A 526 19.80 -0.54 -19.73
CA LYS A 526 20.10 -1.80 -19.05
C LYS A 526 19.26 -1.95 -17.78
N ILE A 527 18.67 -3.12 -17.60
CA ILE A 527 17.94 -3.49 -16.39
C ILE A 527 18.90 -3.74 -15.22
N ASP A 528 18.46 -3.37 -14.02
CA ASP A 528 19.07 -3.68 -12.73
C ASP A 528 18.03 -4.42 -11.86
N PRO A 529 18.01 -5.77 -11.92
CA PRO A 529 16.94 -6.56 -11.32
C PRO A 529 16.92 -6.51 -9.79
N GLY A 530 15.72 -6.38 -9.21
CA GLY A 530 15.47 -6.39 -7.78
C GLY A 530 16.18 -5.26 -7.02
N SER A 531 16.42 -4.14 -7.69
CA SER A 531 17.30 -3.07 -7.20
C SER A 531 16.58 -2.07 -6.29
N LEU A 532 15.25 -1.94 -6.35
CA LEU A 532 14.51 -0.93 -5.57
C LEU A 532 13.44 -1.56 -4.67
N LYS A 533 13.55 -1.32 -3.36
CA LYS A 533 12.48 -1.68 -2.40
C LYS A 533 11.49 -0.54 -2.29
N VAL A 534 10.22 -0.79 -2.58
CA VAL A 534 9.18 0.24 -2.60
C VAL A 534 7.95 -0.19 -1.81
N ILE A 535 7.28 0.80 -1.21
CA ILE A 535 5.96 0.61 -0.63
C ILE A 535 4.93 0.57 -1.75
N SER A 536 4.17 -0.52 -1.83
CA SER A 536 3.08 -0.66 -2.80
C SER A 536 1.96 -1.52 -2.23
N LYS A 537 0.85 -1.61 -2.96
CA LYS A 537 -0.34 -2.33 -2.50
C LYS A 537 -0.09 -3.84 -2.43
N GLU A 538 -0.78 -4.54 -1.54
CA GLU A 538 -0.84 -6.01 -1.55
C GLU A 538 -1.62 -6.46 -2.80
N LEU A 539 -0.95 -7.21 -3.69
CA LEU A 539 -1.51 -7.74 -4.94
C LEU A 539 -2.63 -8.76 -4.70
#